data_AF-A0A7X0JXA1-F1
#
_entry.id   AF-A0A7X0JXA1-F1
#
_cell.length_a   1.000
_cell.length_b   1.000
_cell.length_c   1.000
_cell.angle_alpha   90.00
_cell.angle_beta   90.00
_cell.angle_gamma   90.00
#
_symmetry.space_group_name_H-M   'P 1'
#
loop_
_entity.id
_entity.type
_entity.pdbx_description
1 polymer ?
#
loop_
_entity_poly.entity_id
_entity_poly.type
_entity_poly.pdbx_seq_one_letter_code
_entity_poly.pdbx_strand_id
1 'polypeptide(L)' 'MISPQEQQEDTVSSPSSKPGFVSLVISTLAAAFGVQTDKNRERDFQHGNIYSFIAAGIIFTALFVIGTVFLVKLILAD' A
#
# COMPACT_ATOMS: atom_id res chain seq x y z
N MET A 1 -7.32 -22.32 50.07
CA MET A 1 -5.86 -22.20 49.85
C MET A 1 -5.63 -22.46 48.37
N ILE A 2 -5.63 -21.39 47.55
CA ILE A 2 -4.51 -20.53 47.10
C ILE A 2 -3.93 -21.04 45.74
N SER A 3 -4.01 -20.17 44.73
CA SER A 3 -3.56 -20.26 43.32
C SER A 3 -2.02 -20.25 43.17
N PRO A 4 -1.38 -20.06 41.99
CA PRO A 4 -1.73 -20.19 40.56
C PRO A 4 -0.68 -21.04 39.78
N GLN A 5 -0.90 -21.38 38.52
CA GLN A 5 0.21 -21.65 37.58
C GLN A 5 -0.06 -20.93 36.26
N GLU A 6 0.60 -19.78 36.10
CA GLU A 6 0.90 -19.16 34.81
C GLU A 6 1.88 -20.05 34.04
N GLN A 7 1.62 -20.30 32.76
CA GLN A 7 2.62 -20.12 31.70
C GLN A 7 1.91 -20.15 30.33
N GLN A 8 2.04 -19.04 29.64
CA GLN A 8 1.58 -18.73 28.29
C GLN A 8 2.57 -19.32 27.28
N GLU A 9 2.10 -20.06 26.26
CA GLU A 9 2.93 -20.43 25.11
C GLU A 9 2.13 -20.32 23.80
N ASP A 10 2.70 -19.53 22.90
CA ASP A 10 2.21 -19.11 21.60
C ASP A 10 1.82 -20.28 20.68
N THR A 11 0.55 -20.37 20.29
CA THR A 11 0.18 -21.12 19.07
C THR A 11 -0.83 -20.34 18.23
N VAL A 12 -0.26 -19.57 17.32
CA VAL A 12 -0.72 -19.24 15.96
C VAL A 12 -2.06 -19.89 15.55
N SER A 13 -3.16 -19.12 15.59
CA SER A 13 -4.30 -19.35 14.69
C SER A 13 -5.13 -18.08 14.51
N SER A 14 -4.90 -17.34 13.43
CA SER A 14 -5.91 -16.43 12.88
C SER A 14 -6.12 -16.81 11.41
N PRO A 15 -7.36 -17.07 10.99
CA PRO A 15 -7.65 -17.67 9.70
C PRO A 15 -7.31 -16.71 8.57
N SER A 16 -6.84 -17.28 7.46
CA SER A 16 -6.56 -16.65 6.17
C SER A 16 -7.79 -16.01 5.51
N SER A 17 -8.38 -15.03 6.18
CA SER A 17 -9.43 -14.20 5.61
C SER A 17 -8.80 -13.26 4.59
N LYS A 18 -9.18 -13.44 3.32
CA LYS A 18 -8.83 -12.53 2.22
C LYS A 18 -8.96 -11.10 2.71
N PRO A 19 -8.00 -10.20 2.44
CA PRO A 19 -8.09 -8.83 2.90
C PRO A 19 -9.45 -8.27 2.49
N GLY A 20 -10.21 -7.78 3.47
CA GLY A 20 -11.51 -7.17 3.21
C GLY A 20 -11.35 -6.03 2.20
N PHE A 21 -12.41 -5.72 1.47
CA PHE A 21 -12.42 -4.66 0.46
C PHE A 21 -11.84 -3.33 0.98
N VAL A 22 -12.17 -2.97 2.23
CA VAL A 22 -11.63 -1.79 2.92
C VAL A 22 -10.10 -1.85 3.09
N SER A 23 -9.56 -3.02 3.44
CA SER A 23 -8.11 -3.22 3.57
C SER A 23 -7.40 -3.09 2.22
N LEU A 24 -8.02 -3.54 1.12
CA LEU A 24 -7.50 -3.35 -0.23
C LEU A 24 -7.43 -1.87 -0.62
N VAL A 25 -8.47 -1.10 -0.32
CA VAL A 25 -8.52 0.35 -0.60
C VAL A 25 -7.47 1.09 0.23
N ILE A 26 -7.39 0.84 1.54
CA ILE A 26 -6.39 1.47 2.41
C ILE A 26 -4.96 1.11 1.96
N SER A 27 -4.72 -0.16 1.61
CA SER A 27 -3.41 -0.61 1.12
C SER A 27 -3.03 0.06 -0.20
N THR A 28 -3.98 0.22 -1.12
CA THR A 28 -3.77 0.90 -2.41
C THR A 28 -3.50 2.39 -2.22
N LEU A 29 -4.22 3.05 -1.31
CA LEU A 29 -3.98 4.44 -0.95
C LEU A 29 -2.62 4.61 -0.27
N ALA A 30 -2.28 3.77 0.71
CA ALA A 30 -0.98 3.81 1.38
C ALA A 30 0.18 3.62 0.39
N ALA A 31 0.04 2.68 -0.57
CA ALA A 31 1.02 2.49 -1.64
C ALA A 31 1.10 3.71 -2.57
N ALA A 32 -0.03 4.36 -2.90
CA ALA A 32 -0.06 5.58 -3.70
C ALA A 32 0.56 6.79 -2.98
N PHE A 33 0.49 6.83 -1.65
CA PHE A 33 1.17 7.82 -0.80
C PHE A 33 2.64 7.48 -0.52
N GLY A 34 3.16 6.35 -1.01
CA GLY A 34 4.55 5.92 -0.82
C GLY A 34 4.82 5.16 0.50
N VAL A 35 3.80 4.86 1.29
CA VAL A 35 3.90 4.02 2.50
C VAL A 35 3.78 2.54 2.09
N GLN A 36 4.71 2.12 1.25
CA GLN A 36 4.81 0.72 0.81
C GLN A 36 5.43 -0.10 1.94
N THR A 37 4.67 -1.05 2.49
CA THR A 37 5.18 -1.97 3.52
C THR A 37 6.29 -2.86 2.95
N ASP A 38 7.23 -3.28 3.80
CA ASP A 38 8.36 -4.13 3.39
C ASP A 38 7.90 -5.42 2.69
N LYS A 39 6.75 -5.97 3.07
CA LYS A 39 6.15 -7.14 2.41
C LYS A 39 5.76 -6.88 0.95
N ASN A 40 5.18 -5.72 0.64
CA ASN A 40 4.88 -5.34 -0.75
C ASN A 40 6.19 -5.15 -1.51
N ARG A 41 7.14 -4.45 -0.91
CA ARG A 41 8.46 -4.18 -1.49
C ARG A 41 9.25 -5.46 -1.82
N GLU A 42 9.26 -6.42 -0.91
CA GLU A 42 9.95 -7.72 -1.08
C GLU A 42 9.35 -8.51 -2.23
N ARG A 43 8.01 -8.62 -2.31
CA ARG A 43 7.33 -9.29 -3.43
C ARG A 43 7.66 -8.60 -4.76
N ASP A 44 7.61 -7.28 -4.74
CA ASP A 44 7.77 -6.41 -5.89
C ASP A 44 9.23 -6.41 -6.42
N PHE A 45 10.24 -6.59 -5.56
CA PHE A 45 11.65 -6.71 -5.96
C PHE A 45 12.13 -8.14 -6.19
N GLN A 46 11.59 -9.14 -5.50
CA GLN A 46 11.98 -10.53 -5.74
C GLN A 46 11.37 -11.12 -7.01
N HIS A 47 10.17 -10.67 -7.39
CA HIS A 47 9.45 -11.21 -8.55
C HIS A 47 9.20 -10.17 -9.66
N GLY A 48 9.41 -8.88 -9.39
CA GLY A 48 9.13 -7.80 -10.32
C GLY A 48 10.38 -7.23 -11.00
N ASN A 49 10.21 -6.82 -12.27
CA ASN A 49 11.25 -6.14 -13.04
C ASN A 49 11.33 -4.66 -12.64
N ILE A 50 12.53 -4.15 -12.31
CA ILE A 50 12.76 -2.75 -11.94
C ILE A 50 12.27 -1.75 -13.00
N TYR A 51 12.33 -2.11 -14.28
CA TYR A 51 11.84 -1.27 -15.36
C TYR A 51 10.33 -1.00 -15.27
N SER A 52 9.54 -1.93 -14.71
CA SER A 52 8.10 -1.73 -14.50
C SER A 52 7.82 -0.63 -13.47
N PHE A 53 8.65 -0.51 -12.44
CA PHE A 53 8.52 0.56 -11.44
C PHE A 53 8.90 1.93 -11.99
N ILE A 54 9.96 1.98 -12.80
CA ILE A 54 10.37 3.22 -13.48
C ILE A 54 9.27 3.68 -14.44
N ALA A 55 8.74 2.76 -15.25
CA ALA A 55 7.64 3.07 -16.16
C ALA A 55 6.39 3.55 -15.42
N ALA A 56 6.01 2.88 -14.33
CA ALA A 56 4.88 3.30 -13.48
C ALA A 56 5.10 4.70 -12.89
N GLY A 57 6.31 5.01 -12.41
CA GLY A 57 6.68 6.32 -11.91
C GLY A 57 6.55 7.42 -12.97
N ILE A 58 7.08 7.18 -14.18
CA ILE A 58 6.99 8.14 -15.30
C ILE A 58 5.52 8.39 -15.67
N ILE A 59 4.72 7.34 -15.79
CA ILE A 59 3.29 7.46 -16.12
C ILE A 59 2.57 8.26 -15.04
N PHE A 60 2.82 7.95 -13.77
CA PHE A 60 2.23 8.68 -12.65
C PHE A 60 2.61 10.16 -12.66
N THR A 61 3.89 10.49 -12.85
CA THR A 61 4.36 11.88 -12.90
C THR A 61 3.74 12.63 -14.08
N ALA A 62 3.64 12.01 -15.26
CA ALA A 62 3.01 12.63 -16.41
C ALA A 62 1.53 12.95 -16.15
N LEU A 63 0.78 11.98 -15.59
CA LEU A 63 -0.62 12.16 -15.21
C LEU A 63 -0.78 13.26 -14.15
N PHE A 64 0.11 13.29 -13.16
CA PHE A 64 0.10 14.31 -12.12
C PHE A 64 0.28 15.72 -12.70
N VAL A 65 1.28 15.92 -13.55
CA VAL A 65 1.53 17.22 -14.21
C VAL A 65 0.35 17.65 -15.07
N ILE A 66 -0.22 16.74 -15.88
CA ILE A 66 -1.40 17.02 -16.69
C ILE A 66 -2.57 17.43 -15.80
N GLY A 67 -2.80 16.69 -14.70
CA GLY A 67 -3.84 16.99 -13.71
C GLY A 67 -3.64 18.36 -13.07
N THR A 68 -2.41 18.71 -12.67
CA THR A 68 -2.09 20.04 -12.12
C THR A 68 -2.34 21.15 -13.14
N VAL A 69 -1.89 20.98 -14.38
CA VAL A 69 -2.12 21.98 -15.45
C VAL A 69 -3.60 22.15 -15.72
N PHE A 70 -4.36 21.05 -15.79
CA PHE A 70 -5.80 21.10 -15.96
C PHE A 70 -6.49 21.83 -14.80
N LEU A 71 -6.11 21.51 -13.56
CA LEU A 71 -6.65 22.16 -12.37
C LEU A 71 -6.35 23.67 -12.35
N VAL A 72 -5.12 24.07 -12.68
CA VAL A 72 -4.72 25.47 -12.81
C VAL A 72 -5.56 26.16 -13.89
N LYS A 73 -5.72 25.55 -15.07
CA LYS A 73 -6.55 26.11 -16.13
C LYS A 73 -8.01 26.24 -15.74
N LEU A 74 -8.54 25.29 -14.98
CA LEU A 74 -9.91 25.35 -14.46
C LEU A 74 -10.08 26.54 -13.49
N ILE A 75 -9.10 26.78 -12.62
CA ILE A 75 -9.12 27.88 -11.67
C ILE A 75 -8.96 29.24 -12.36
N LEU A 76 -8.12 29.34 -13.40
CA LEU A 76 -7.92 30.57 -14.18
C LEU A 76 -8.95 30.77 -15.31
N ALA A 77 -9.88 29.83 -15.51
CA ALA A 77 -10.94 29.98 -16.52
C ALA A 77 -12.05 30.94 -16.07
N ASP A 78 -12.02 31.34 -14.78
CA ASP A 78 -12.79 32.43 -14.18
C ASP A 78 -11.96 33.73 -14.11
#